data_AF-A0A068UAC1-F1
#
_entry.id   AF-A0A068UAC1-F1
#
_cell.length_a   1.000
_cell.length_b   1.000
_cell.length_c   1.000
_cell.angle_alpha   90.00
_cell.angle_beta   90.00
_cell.angle_gamma   90.00
#
_symmetry.space_group_name_H-M   'P 1'
#
loop_
_entity.id
_entity.type
_entity.pdbx_description
1 polymer ?
#
loop_
_entity_poly.entity_id
_entity_poly.type
_entity_poly.pdbx_seq_one_letter_code
_entity_poly.pdbx_strand_id
1 'polypeptide(L)'
;MLTFLVEDNGNHTNIGCGTIIRCEGNHYTVLSCEHIFDPVEKIYAQLFDGGKYIVRALFLDKQSDIATVRIVSDVPLEVATLGDSSKLLPGTMVGALGCPQGLPNTFTAGVVSSVGRKSFELQHVNIQGYLKEVIVMDIVLSNGNSGGPLINLDGEVVGVIS
;
A
#
# COMPACT_ATOMS: atom_id res chain seq x y z
N MET A 1 -2.68 8.06 4.68
CA MET A 1 -2.75 6.59 4.58
C MET A 1 -4.15 6.14 5.01
N LEU A 2 -4.70 5.10 4.38
CA LEU A 2 -5.90 4.39 4.83
C LEU A 2 -5.53 2.99 5.29
N THR A 3 -6.29 2.47 6.26
CA THR A 3 -6.35 1.04 6.55
C THR A 3 -7.57 0.47 5.82
N PHE A 4 -7.36 -0.61 5.08
CA PHE A 4 -8.46 -1.39 4.52
C PHE A 4 -8.85 -2.48 5.49
N LEU A 5 -10.13 -2.48 5.85
CA LEU A 5 -10.78 -3.57 6.55
C LEU A 5 -11.67 -4.27 5.54
N VAL A 6 -11.29 -5.49 5.20
CA VAL A 6 -12.03 -6.28 4.24
C VAL A 6 -12.99 -7.19 5.00
N GLU A 7 -14.27 -7.08 4.69
CA GLU A 7 -15.32 -7.89 5.28
C GLU A 7 -15.79 -8.95 4.28
N ASP A 8 -15.76 -10.21 4.70
CA ASP A 8 -16.35 -11.33 3.98
C ASP A 8 -17.32 -12.06 4.93
N ASN A 9 -18.57 -12.18 4.50
CA ASN A 9 -19.65 -12.83 5.26
C ASN A 9 -19.83 -12.33 6.71
N GLY A 10 -19.54 -11.05 6.98
CA GLY A 10 -19.67 -10.44 8.31
C GLY A 10 -18.46 -10.63 9.24
N ASN A 11 -17.39 -11.28 8.76
CA ASN A 11 -16.12 -11.37 9.46
C ASN A 11 -15.06 -10.49 8.77
N HIS A 12 -14.17 -9.87 9.55
CA HIS A 12 -12.99 -9.22 9.01
C HIS A 12 -11.98 -10.28 8.59
N THR A 13 -11.78 -10.46 7.28
CA THR A 13 -10.99 -11.56 6.72
C THR A 13 -9.62 -11.12 6.23
N ASN A 14 -9.44 -9.84 5.90
CA ASN A 14 -8.15 -9.32 5.46
C ASN A 14 -7.92 -7.88 5.95
N ILE A 15 -6.66 -7.56 6.27
CA ILE A 15 -6.22 -6.24 6.70
C ILE A 15 -5.08 -5.81 5.79
N GLY A 16 -5.23 -4.64 5.19
CA GLY A 16 -4.21 -4.02 4.36
C GLY A 16 -4.18 -2.52 4.56
N CYS A 17 -3.30 -1.86 3.82
CA CYS A 17 -3.15 -0.42 3.81
C CYS A 17 -3.29 0.14 2.39
N GLY A 18 -3.48 1.46 2.33
CA GLY A 18 -3.56 2.18 1.08
C GLY A 18 -3.09 3.62 1.21
N THR A 19 -2.74 4.19 0.06
CA THR A 19 -2.25 5.56 -0.03
C THR A 19 -3.12 6.36 -0.99
N ILE A 20 -3.67 7.48 -0.55
CA ILE A 20 -4.40 8.41 -1.43
C ILE A 20 -3.37 9.08 -2.34
N ILE A 21 -3.49 8.88 -3.65
CA ILE A 21 -2.53 9.40 -4.64
C ILE A 21 -3.12 10.42 -5.61
N ARG A 22 -4.45 10.57 -5.63
CA ARG A 22 -5.14 11.52 -6.53
C ARG A 22 -6.50 11.93 -5.96
N CYS A 23 -6.90 13.15 -6.25
CA CYS A 23 -8.24 13.69 -5.99
C CYS A 23 -8.81 14.32 -7.28
N GLU A 24 -10.07 14.00 -7.58
CA GLU A 24 -10.87 14.59 -8.67
C GLU A 24 -12.28 14.91 -8.15
N GLY A 25 -12.52 16.16 -7.78
CA GLY A 25 -13.76 16.55 -7.12
C GLY A 25 -13.87 15.90 -5.73
N ASN A 26 -14.89 15.07 -5.51
CA ASN A 26 -15.06 14.29 -4.28
C ASN A 26 -14.54 12.84 -4.41
N HIS A 27 -13.95 12.49 -5.56
CA HIS A 27 -13.42 11.15 -5.81
C HIS A 27 -11.93 11.09 -5.52
N TYR A 28 -11.52 10.11 -4.72
CA TYR A 28 -10.12 9.88 -4.36
C TYR A 28 -9.66 8.52 -4.86
N THR A 29 -8.51 8.49 -5.53
CA THR A 29 -7.84 7.25 -5.94
C THR A 29 -6.85 6.84 -4.88
N VAL A 30 -6.95 5.59 -4.43
CA VAL A 30 -6.10 4.98 -3.42
C VAL A 30 -5.31 3.84 -4.04
N LEU A 31 -3.99 3.85 -3.87
CA LEU A 31 -3.08 2.80 -4.29
C LEU A 31 -2.92 1.77 -3.17
N SER A 32 -2.89 0.48 -3.50
CA SER A 32 -2.79 -0.65 -2.56
C SER A 32 -2.28 -1.91 -3.28
N CYS A 33 -2.38 -3.07 -2.63
CA CYS A 33 -2.04 -4.37 -3.22
C CYS A 33 -3.28 -5.14 -3.70
N GLU A 34 -3.10 -5.94 -4.73
CA GLU A 34 -4.19 -6.70 -5.36
C GLU A 34 -4.71 -7.80 -4.44
N HIS A 35 -3.80 -8.56 -3.81
CA HIS A 35 -4.14 -9.70 -2.96
C HIS A 35 -4.96 -9.31 -1.70
N ILE A 36 -5.08 -8.02 -1.38
CA ILE A 36 -5.93 -7.55 -0.28
C ILE A 36 -7.41 -7.71 -0.66
N PHE A 37 -7.75 -7.65 -1.95
CA PHE A 37 -9.12 -7.51 -2.44
C PHE A 37 -9.65 -8.73 -3.22
N ASP A 38 -8.93 -9.85 -3.27
CA ASP A 38 -9.34 -11.08 -3.97
C ASP A 38 -9.56 -12.25 -2.99
N PRO A 39 -10.73 -12.93 -2.96
CA PRO A 39 -12.06 -12.57 -3.44
C PRO A 39 -12.97 -12.09 -2.30
N VAL A 40 -13.54 -10.89 -2.38
CA VAL A 40 -14.34 -10.31 -1.26
C VAL A 40 -15.56 -9.51 -1.71
N GLU A 41 -16.62 -9.55 -0.89
CA GLU A 41 -17.92 -8.94 -1.20
C GLU A 41 -18.02 -7.46 -0.81
N LYS A 42 -17.42 -7.05 0.31
CA LYS A 42 -17.49 -5.67 0.81
C LYS A 42 -16.16 -5.22 1.41
N ILE A 43 -15.75 -4.02 1.01
CA ILE A 43 -14.48 -3.44 1.43
C ILE A 43 -14.76 -2.05 2.02
N TYR A 44 -14.30 -1.86 3.25
CA TYR A 44 -14.30 -0.56 3.90
C TYR A 44 -12.88 -0.04 3.99
N ALA A 45 -12.72 1.23 3.68
CA ALA A 45 -11.50 1.96 3.95
C ALA A 45 -11.73 2.84 5.18
N GLN A 46 -10.81 2.81 6.13
CA GLN A 46 -10.84 3.62 7.33
C GLN A 46 -9.62 4.53 7.35
N LEU A 47 -9.86 5.83 7.54
CA LEU A 47 -8.83 6.82 7.84
C LEU A 47 -8.44 6.75 9.32
N PHE A 48 -7.26 7.27 9.62
CA PHE A 48 -6.73 7.33 10.99
C PHE A 48 -7.64 8.13 11.95
N ASP A 49 -8.34 9.14 11.43
CA ASP A 49 -9.26 9.99 12.18
C ASP A 49 -10.61 9.30 12.47
N GLY A 50 -10.78 8.06 12.02
CA GLY A 50 -11.99 7.27 12.18
C GLY A 50 -12.97 7.37 11.02
N GLY A 51 -12.72 8.21 10.01
CA GLY A 51 -13.55 8.32 8.82
C GLY A 51 -13.64 6.98 8.07
N LYS A 52 -14.86 6.50 7.81
CA LYS A 52 -15.12 5.24 7.10
C LYS A 52 -15.70 5.50 5.71
N TYR A 53 -15.16 4.81 4.72
CA TYR A 53 -15.52 4.97 3.31
C TYR A 53 -15.82 3.63 2.68
N ILE A 54 -16.86 3.58 1.87
CA ILE A 54 -17.14 2.42 1.02
C ILE A 54 -16.25 2.50 -0.21
N VAL A 55 -15.52 1.43 -0.50
CA VAL A 55 -14.77 1.29 -1.74
C VAL A 55 -15.71 1.00 -2.89
N ARG A 56 -15.68 1.82 -3.96
CA ARG A 56 -16.67 1.76 -5.06
C ARG A 56 -16.16 1.16 -6.36
N ALA A 57 -14.87 1.31 -6.64
CA ALA A 57 -14.27 0.83 -7.88
C ALA A 57 -12.90 0.25 -7.55
N LEU A 58 -12.55 -0.85 -8.22
CA LEU A 58 -11.28 -1.53 -8.09
C LEU A 58 -10.73 -1.78 -9.49
N PHE A 59 -9.48 -1.40 -9.70
CA PHE A 59 -8.67 -1.90 -10.79
C PHE A 59 -7.57 -2.74 -10.17
N LEU A 60 -7.50 -4.01 -10.57
CA LEU A 60 -6.61 -5.01 -10.01
C LEU A 60 -5.62 -5.44 -11.09
N ASP A 61 -4.33 -5.28 -10.81
CA ASP A 61 -3.25 -5.82 -11.62
C ASP A 61 -2.54 -6.95 -10.87
N LYS A 62 -3.00 -8.16 -11.15
CA LYS A 62 -2.47 -9.41 -10.59
C LYS A 62 -1.01 -9.67 -11.00
N GLN A 63 -0.50 -9.08 -12.07
CA GLN A 63 0.89 -9.32 -12.49
C GLN A 63 1.89 -8.54 -11.62
N SER A 64 1.52 -7.34 -11.17
CA SER A 64 2.36 -6.48 -10.33
C SER A 64 1.98 -6.49 -8.84
N ASP A 65 0.88 -7.15 -8.46
CA ASP A 65 0.27 -7.09 -7.13
C ASP A 65 -0.14 -5.66 -6.74
N ILE A 66 -0.71 -4.92 -7.70
CA ILE A 66 -1.14 -3.54 -7.49
C ILE A 66 -2.64 -3.43 -7.66
N ALA A 67 -3.27 -2.72 -6.74
CA ALA A 67 -4.66 -2.31 -6.84
C ALA A 67 -4.76 -0.79 -6.82
N THR A 68 -5.68 -0.24 -7.61
CA THR A 68 -6.20 1.10 -7.36
C THR A 68 -7.67 1.00 -7.01
N VAL A 69 -8.07 1.69 -5.95
CA VAL A 69 -9.44 1.74 -5.51
C VAL A 69 -9.95 3.16 -5.41
N ARG A 70 -11.27 3.34 -5.52
CA ARG A 70 -11.90 4.66 -5.41
C ARG A 70 -12.76 4.76 -4.17
N ILE A 71 -12.55 5.84 -3.41
CA ILE A 71 -13.43 6.29 -2.33
C ILE A 71 -14.05 7.65 -2.68
N VAL A 72 -15.16 7.98 -2.01
CA VAL A 72 -15.84 9.27 -2.15
C VAL A 72 -15.89 9.95 -0.80
N SER A 73 -15.46 11.20 -0.72
CA SER A 73 -15.48 11.99 0.51
C SER A 73 -16.00 13.39 0.23
N ASP A 74 -16.97 13.83 1.03
CA ASP A 74 -17.52 15.19 0.97
C ASP A 74 -16.61 16.21 1.69
N VAL A 75 -15.64 15.71 2.47
CA VAL A 75 -14.60 16.53 3.10
C VAL A 75 -13.25 16.35 2.37
N PRO A 76 -12.42 17.40 2.28
CA PRO A 76 -11.08 17.29 1.71
C PRO A 76 -10.22 16.26 2.46
N LEU A 77 -9.58 15.37 1.71
CA LEU A 77 -8.60 14.40 2.23
C LEU A 77 -7.19 14.75 1.74
N GLU A 78 -6.18 14.46 2.56
CA GLU A 78 -4.79 14.62 2.16
C GLU A 78 -4.39 13.63 1.07
N VAL A 79 -3.74 14.15 0.03
CA VAL A 79 -3.20 13.37 -1.09
C VAL A 79 -1.68 13.32 -0.92
N ALA A 80 -1.12 12.11 -0.97
CA ALA A 80 0.31 11.93 -0.86
C ALA A 80 1.05 12.44 -2.10
N THR A 81 2.20 13.05 -1.89
CA THR A 81 3.13 13.40 -2.96
C THR A 81 3.85 12.15 -3.44
N LEU A 82 3.88 11.92 -4.76
CA LEU A 82 4.65 10.84 -5.36
C LEU A 82 6.07 11.32 -5.66
N GLY A 83 7.05 10.56 -5.19
CA GLY A 83 8.46 10.78 -5.45
C GLY A 83 8.95 10.00 -6.67
N ASP A 84 10.23 10.20 -7.00
CA ASP A 84 10.88 9.51 -8.11
C ASP A 84 11.72 8.32 -7.59
N SER A 85 11.16 7.12 -7.71
CA SER A 85 11.82 5.89 -7.26
C SER A 85 13.08 5.55 -8.06
N SER A 86 13.25 6.10 -9.27
CA SER A 86 14.46 5.89 -10.09
C SER A 86 15.70 6.57 -9.49
N LYS A 87 15.51 7.50 -8.55
CA LYS A 87 16.58 8.18 -7.83
C LYS A 87 17.00 7.47 -6.54
N LEU A 88 16.32 6.38 -6.16
CA LEU A 88 16.70 5.62 -4.97
C LEU A 88 18.04 4.92 -5.18
N LEU A 89 18.91 5.03 -4.19
CA LEU A 89 20.20 4.37 -4.15
C LEU A 89 20.30 3.46 -2.92
N PRO A 90 21.06 2.36 -2.98
CA PRO A 90 21.42 1.61 -1.78
C PRO A 90 22.00 2.52 -0.69
N GLY A 91 21.55 2.33 0.55
CA GLY A 91 21.87 3.19 1.69
C GLY A 91 20.94 4.38 1.91
N THR A 92 20.01 4.65 0.99
CA THR A 92 18.98 5.70 1.18
C THR A 92 18.05 5.33 2.32
N MET A 93 17.86 6.22 3.29
CA MET A 93 16.88 6.02 4.36
C MET A 93 15.45 6.09 3.80
N VAL A 94 14.63 5.14 4.22
CA VAL A 94 13.23 5.02 3.84
C VAL A 94 12.38 4.59 5.05
N GLY A 95 11.10 4.93 5.00
CA GLY A 95 10.12 4.52 6.01
C GLY A 95 8.94 3.79 5.37
N ALA A 96 8.39 2.80 6.07
CA ALA A 96 7.14 2.15 5.71
C ALA A 96 6.06 2.54 6.72
N LEU A 97 4.88 2.85 6.20
CA LEU A 97 3.68 3.09 7.01
C LEU A 97 2.68 1.95 6.78
N GLY A 98 2.10 1.44 7.86
CA GLY A 98 1.13 0.37 7.74
C GLY A 98 0.28 0.15 8.99
N CYS A 99 -0.45 -0.97 8.98
CA CYS A 99 -1.35 -1.41 10.02
C CYS A 99 -1.04 -2.86 10.44
N PRO A 100 0.18 -3.13 10.93
CA PRO A 100 0.61 -4.47 11.28
C PRO A 100 -0.33 -5.08 12.32
N GLN A 101 -0.86 -6.27 12.03
CA GLN A 101 -1.81 -6.99 12.89
C GLN A 101 -3.06 -6.16 13.29
N GLY A 102 -3.45 -5.18 12.48
CA GLY A 102 -4.59 -4.31 12.78
C GLY A 102 -4.28 -3.17 13.76
N LEU A 103 -3.01 -2.90 14.06
CA LEU A 103 -2.57 -1.72 14.81
C LEU A 103 -2.30 -0.56 13.83
N PRO A 104 -3.26 0.36 13.62
CA PRO A 104 -3.09 1.42 12.65
C PRO A 104 -1.93 2.35 13.05
N ASN A 105 -1.39 3.07 12.06
CA ASN A 105 -0.36 4.09 12.22
C ASN A 105 0.98 3.56 12.74
N THR A 106 1.37 2.36 12.32
CA THR A 106 2.73 1.89 12.61
C THR A 106 3.68 2.43 11.55
N PHE A 107 4.75 3.07 12.02
CA PHE A 107 5.86 3.51 11.21
C PHE A 107 7.09 2.65 11.53
N THR A 108 7.73 2.12 10.49
CA THR A 108 9.02 1.45 10.59
C THR A 108 10.00 2.09 9.61
N ALA A 109 11.28 2.18 9.98
CA ALA A 109 12.30 2.81 9.15
C ALA A 109 13.49 1.87 8.95
N GLY A 110 14.17 2.06 7.84
CA GLY A 110 15.36 1.33 7.45
C GLY A 110 16.06 2.01 6.29
N VAL A 111 16.83 1.24 5.54
CA VAL A 111 17.57 1.67 4.36
C VAL A 111 17.23 0.79 3.16
N VAL A 112 17.35 1.38 1.98
CA VAL A 112 17.31 0.65 0.72
C VAL A 112 18.57 -0.24 0.63
N SER A 113 18.37 -1.54 0.50
CA SER A 113 19.43 -2.53 0.29
C SER A 113 19.77 -2.69 -1.19
N SER A 114 18.77 -2.64 -2.08
CA SER A 114 18.97 -2.64 -3.53
C SER A 114 17.73 -2.17 -4.29
N VAL A 115 17.92 -1.68 -5.52
CA VAL A 115 16.85 -1.26 -6.45
C VAL A 115 16.90 -2.06 -7.75
N GLY A 116 15.79 -2.13 -8.47
CA GLY A 116 15.73 -2.69 -9.83
C GLY A 116 15.90 -4.21 -9.93
N ARG A 117 15.79 -4.94 -8.82
CA ARG A 117 15.81 -6.41 -8.85
C ARG A 117 14.50 -6.93 -9.41
N LYS A 118 14.54 -7.93 -10.27
CA LYS A 118 13.32 -8.57 -10.74
C LYS A 118 12.85 -9.57 -9.68
N SER A 119 11.54 -9.60 -9.44
CA SER A 119 10.92 -10.49 -8.45
C SER A 119 11.36 -11.95 -8.56
N PHE A 120 11.52 -12.48 -9.78
CA PHE A 120 11.95 -13.87 -10.01
C PHE A 120 13.41 -14.15 -9.63
N GLU A 121 14.26 -13.13 -9.50
CA GLU A 121 15.65 -13.28 -9.04
C GLU A 121 15.71 -13.55 -7.52
N LEU A 122 14.61 -13.29 -6.81
CA LEU A 122 14.47 -13.51 -5.38
C LEU A 122 14.00 -14.94 -5.09
N GLN A 123 14.87 -15.91 -5.35
CA GLN A 123 14.60 -17.37 -5.24
C GLN A 123 14.12 -17.85 -3.85
N HIS A 124 14.28 -17.03 -2.80
CA HIS A 124 13.88 -17.33 -1.42
C HIS A 124 12.69 -16.51 -0.91
N VAL A 125 12.17 -15.60 -1.72
CA VAL A 125 10.96 -14.86 -1.38
C VAL A 125 9.84 -15.54 -2.13
N ASN A 126 8.75 -15.88 -1.43
CA ASN A 126 7.60 -16.59 -2.00
C ASN A 126 6.79 -15.68 -2.95
N ILE A 127 7.46 -14.99 -3.88
CA ILE A 127 6.89 -14.13 -4.91
C ILE A 127 6.48 -15.03 -6.10
N GLN A 128 5.65 -16.03 -5.83
CA GLN A 128 5.15 -16.90 -6.89
C GLN A 128 4.18 -16.11 -7.77
N GLY A 129 4.59 -15.78 -9.00
CA GLY A 129 3.69 -15.31 -10.07
C GLY A 129 3.73 -13.81 -10.38
N TYR A 130 4.34 -12.96 -9.55
CA TYR A 130 4.46 -11.53 -9.87
C TYR A 130 5.70 -11.25 -10.73
N LEU A 131 5.55 -10.42 -11.76
CA LEU A 131 6.62 -9.99 -12.64
C LEU A 131 6.82 -8.48 -12.47
N LYS A 132 7.68 -8.10 -11.52
CA LYS A 132 7.93 -6.68 -11.20
C LYS A 132 9.37 -6.43 -10.80
N GLU A 133 9.78 -5.18 -10.95
CA GLU A 133 10.98 -4.67 -10.31
C GLU A 133 10.65 -4.30 -8.86
N VAL A 134 11.53 -4.67 -7.93
CA VAL A 134 11.32 -4.44 -6.50
C VAL A 134 12.44 -3.62 -5.89
N ILE A 135 12.07 -2.85 -4.87
CA ILE A 135 12.99 -2.23 -3.93
C ILE A 135 13.17 -3.21 -2.78
N VAL A 136 14.41 -3.58 -2.49
CA VAL A 136 14.75 -4.39 -1.33
C VAL A 136 15.25 -3.45 -0.25
N MET A 137 14.80 -3.67 0.98
CA MET A 137 15.09 -2.83 2.14
C MET A 137 15.22 -3.69 3.38
N ASP A 138 15.88 -3.17 4.41
CA ASP A 138 16.07 -3.85 5.71
C ASP A 138 15.01 -3.46 6.76
N ILE A 139 13.77 -3.25 6.31
CA ILE A 139 12.64 -2.92 7.18
C ILE A 139 11.97 -4.22 7.65
N VAL A 140 11.64 -4.29 8.94
CA VAL A 140 10.78 -5.35 9.47
C VAL A 140 9.33 -5.08 9.08
N LEU A 141 8.78 -5.97 8.25
CA LEU A 141 7.40 -5.93 7.82
C LEU A 141 6.62 -7.15 8.35
N SER A 142 5.33 -6.97 8.56
CA SER A 142 4.37 -8.02 8.90
C SER A 142 3.06 -7.84 8.14
N ASN A 143 2.17 -8.84 8.21
CA ASN A 143 0.81 -8.74 7.68
C ASN A 143 0.12 -7.46 8.17
N GLY A 144 -0.54 -6.75 7.25
CA GLY A 144 -1.16 -5.45 7.47
C GLY A 144 -0.33 -4.25 7.00
N ASN A 145 0.94 -4.44 6.61
CA ASN A 145 1.71 -3.40 5.90
C ASN A 145 1.47 -3.40 4.39
N SER A 146 1.02 -4.52 3.81
CA SER A 146 0.74 -4.64 2.37
C SER A 146 -0.22 -3.54 1.91
N GLY A 147 0.08 -2.95 0.76
CA GLY A 147 -0.57 -1.77 0.19
C GLY A 147 -0.19 -0.43 0.83
N GLY A 148 0.57 -0.43 1.93
CA GLY A 148 1.10 0.77 2.58
C GLY A 148 2.21 1.45 1.77
N PRO A 149 2.46 2.76 1.98
CA PRO A 149 3.49 3.48 1.25
C PRO A 149 4.89 3.20 1.82
N LEU A 150 5.86 3.07 0.92
CA LEU A 150 7.27 3.30 1.20
C LEU A 150 7.59 4.77 0.91
N ILE A 151 8.13 5.49 1.89
CA ILE A 151 8.40 6.94 1.80
C ILE A 151 9.89 7.26 1.94
N ASN A 152 10.34 8.30 1.24
CA ASN A 152 11.66 8.90 1.42
C ASN A 152 11.68 9.90 2.58
N LEU A 153 12.83 10.53 2.85
CA LEU A 153 13.00 11.50 3.93
C LEU A 153 12.21 12.81 3.73
N ASP A 154 11.83 13.12 2.49
CA ASP A 154 10.98 14.27 2.15
C ASP A 154 9.48 13.96 2.32
N GLY A 155 9.13 12.74 2.73
CA GLY A 155 7.76 12.29 2.90
C GLY A 155 7.06 11.91 1.59
N GLU A 156 7.81 11.82 0.48
CA GLU A 156 7.27 11.42 -0.82
C GLU A 156 7.19 9.90 -0.94
N VAL A 157 6.13 9.41 -1.56
CA VAL A 157 5.89 7.99 -1.79
C VAL A 157 6.77 7.51 -2.94
N VAL A 158 7.67 6.57 -2.67
CA VAL A 158 8.63 6.01 -3.62
C VAL A 158 8.40 4.52 -3.89
N GLY A 159 7.39 3.92 -3.26
CA GLY A 159 7.00 2.53 -3.50
C GLY A 159 5.75 2.12 -2.74
N VAL A 160 5.29 0.90 -3.02
CA VAL A 160 4.18 0.24 -2.31
C VAL A 160 4.73 -1.03 -1.67
N ILE A 161 4.41 -1.24 -0.41
CA ILE A 161 4.73 -2.47 0.30
C ILE A 161 3.80 -3.57 -0.20
N SER A 162 4.34 -4.69 -0.67
CA SER A 162 3.60 -5.82 -1.24
C SER A 162 4.01 -7.10 -0.53
#